data_AF-A0A812W1D7-F1
#
_entry.id   AF-A0A812W1D7-F1
#
_cell.length_a   1.000
_cell.length_b   1.000
_cell.length_c   1.000
_cell.angle_alpha   90.00
_cell.angle_beta   90.00
_cell.angle_gamma   90.00
#
_symmetry.space_group_name_H-M   'P 1'
#
loop_
_entity.id
_entity.type
_entity.pdbx_description
1 polymer ?
#
loop_
_entity_poly.entity_id
_entity_poly.type
_entity_poly.pdbx_seq_one_letter_code
_entity_poly.pdbx_strand_id
1 'polypeptide(L)'
;MASQDSEASLLEEAEACRSSTDTSDSLPDSSLWWVNPLKAHSSGFQRPVPPRTPRTLLSGCTGTGADIMVFKALEIPFVCVGASDTDSGCREFLMLNHGAVIQHMHSAMHDQTEGRPCHFHKDAESCKLGKGHSIGVFGTPCPPYSQMRSKRYVTGSVKAHSSYSVMFTEAILWLQEHCPCVAVLEQVPGFDHRESDDVARTPLSRLAVYFSLVSLVIITLTLATLG
;
A
#
# COMPACT_ATOMS: atom_id res chain seq x y z
N MET A 1 23.53 9.04 35.03
CA MET A 1 22.58 8.26 35.85
C MET A 1 21.26 8.31 35.11
N ALA A 2 20.92 7.24 34.39
CA ALA A 2 19.71 7.15 33.60
C ALA A 2 18.54 6.79 34.53
N SER A 3 17.45 7.56 34.44
CA SER A 3 16.25 7.42 35.26
C SER A 3 15.53 6.11 34.91
N GLN A 4 15.40 5.24 35.90
CA GLN A 4 14.65 3.97 35.83
C GLN A 4 13.12 4.17 35.93
N ASP A 5 12.65 5.41 36.10
CA ASP A 5 11.24 5.72 36.32
C ASP A 5 10.42 5.79 35.01
N SER A 6 11.08 5.68 33.86
CA SER A 6 10.45 5.79 32.52
C SER A 6 9.87 4.47 31.99
N GLU A 7 10.38 3.31 32.41
CA GLU A 7 9.90 2.02 31.89
C GLU A 7 8.64 1.52 32.60
N ALA A 8 8.47 1.86 33.89
CA ALA A 8 7.30 1.44 34.67
C ALA A 8 6.01 2.13 34.17
N SER A 9 6.10 3.41 33.78
CA SER A 9 4.95 4.18 33.27
C SER A 9 4.44 3.67 31.92
N LEU A 10 5.32 3.13 31.07
CA LEU A 10 4.94 2.61 29.75
C LEU A 10 4.27 1.23 29.83
N LEU A 11 4.56 0.46 30.88
CA LEU A 11 3.91 -0.83 31.12
C LEU A 11 2.50 -0.67 31.71
N GLU A 12 2.28 0.35 32.53
CA GLU A 12 0.96 0.64 33.12
C GLU A 12 -0.05 1.15 32.07
N GLU A 13 0.39 1.96 31.10
CA GLU A 13 -0.45 2.37 29.96
C GLU A 13 -0.77 1.20 29.01
N ALA A 14 0.10 0.19 28.91
CA ALA A 14 -0.10 -1.00 28.09
C ALA A 14 -1.10 -2.01 28.71
N GLU A 15 -1.25 -2.02 30.03
CA GLU A 15 -2.24 -2.85 30.74
C GLU A 15 -3.62 -2.20 30.81
N ALA A 16 -3.70 -0.87 30.84
CA ALA A 16 -4.96 -0.14 30.75
C ALA A 16 -5.72 -0.43 29.44
N CYS A 17 -5.00 -0.64 28.33
CA CYS A 17 -5.58 -1.02 27.03
C CYS A 17 -6.15 -2.45 26.98
N ARG A 18 -5.90 -3.32 27.97
CA ARG A 18 -6.31 -4.74 27.92
C ARG A 18 -7.58 -5.08 28.70
N SER A 19 -8.10 -4.18 29.54
CA SER A 19 -9.20 -4.52 30.46
C SER A 19 -10.59 -3.98 30.08
N SER A 20 -10.75 -3.36 28.91
CA SER A 20 -12.04 -2.87 28.43
C SER A 20 -12.84 -3.97 27.71
N THR A 21 -13.35 -4.93 28.47
CA THR A 21 -14.47 -5.77 28.02
C THR A 21 -15.76 -5.19 28.58
N ASP A 22 -16.46 -4.35 27.80
CA ASP A 22 -17.87 -4.14 28.06
C ASP A 22 -18.71 -3.84 26.81
N THR A 23 -19.75 -4.66 26.72
CA THR A 23 -21.10 -4.52 26.13
C THR A 23 -21.31 -3.90 24.74
N SER A 24 -21.93 -4.73 23.92
CA SER A 24 -22.56 -4.49 22.64
C SER A 24 -23.55 -3.32 22.64
N ASP A 25 -23.18 -2.23 21.98
CA ASP A 25 -24.12 -1.39 21.26
C ASP A 25 -23.67 -1.37 19.80
N SER A 26 -24.51 -1.89 18.91
CA SER A 26 -24.24 -2.00 17.49
C SER A 26 -24.17 -0.61 16.85
N LEU A 27 -22.98 -0.01 16.89
CA LEU A 27 -22.64 1.13 16.05
C LEU A 27 -22.90 0.74 14.58
N PRO A 28 -23.57 1.57 13.78
CA PRO A 28 -23.67 1.34 12.35
C PRO A 28 -22.24 1.22 11.81
N ASP A 29 -21.99 0.13 11.07
CA ASP A 29 -20.68 -0.29 10.57
C ASP A 29 -20.06 0.75 9.63
N SER A 30 -19.57 1.84 10.22
CA SER A 30 -18.91 2.97 9.56
C SER A 30 -17.52 2.59 9.03
N SER A 31 -17.03 1.40 9.40
CA SER A 31 -15.76 0.84 8.93
C SER A 31 -15.75 0.50 7.43
N LEU A 32 -16.94 0.42 6.82
CA LEU A 32 -17.14 0.05 5.42
C LEU A 32 -17.63 1.20 4.54
N TRP A 33 -17.38 2.47 4.91
CA TRP A 33 -17.81 3.63 4.12
C TRP A 33 -17.33 3.57 2.66
N TRP A 34 -16.18 2.94 2.40
CA TRP A 34 -15.59 2.72 1.08
C TRP A 34 -16.26 1.60 0.28
N VAL A 35 -16.97 0.67 0.94
CA VAL A 35 -17.65 -0.46 0.30
C VAL A 35 -18.75 0.02 -0.63
N ASN A 36 -19.51 1.07 -0.26
CA ASN A 36 -20.60 1.56 -1.09
C ASN A 36 -20.11 2.32 -2.35
N PRO A 37 -19.11 3.21 -2.29
CA PRO A 37 -18.44 3.75 -3.47
C PRO A 37 -17.82 2.65 -4.35
N LEU A 38 -17.13 1.67 -3.76
CA LEU A 38 -16.56 0.53 -4.49
C LEU A 38 -17.67 -0.29 -5.16
N LYS A 39 -18.76 -0.59 -4.44
CA LYS A 39 -19.95 -1.30 -4.96
C LYS A 39 -20.67 -0.49 -6.03
N ALA A 40 -20.79 0.82 -5.91
CA ALA A 40 -21.42 1.69 -6.88
C ALA A 40 -20.59 1.77 -8.17
N HIS A 41 -19.27 1.92 -8.05
CA HIS A 41 -18.36 1.85 -9.20
C HIS A 41 -18.27 0.43 -9.76
N SER A 42 -18.50 -0.59 -8.93
CA SER A 42 -18.58 -1.98 -9.35
C SER A 42 -19.99 -2.41 -9.81
N SER A 43 -21.02 -1.57 -9.67
CA SER A 43 -22.42 -1.94 -9.97
C SER A 43 -22.69 -2.01 -11.48
N GLY A 44 -21.86 -1.34 -12.27
CA GLY A 44 -21.75 -1.55 -13.72
C GLY A 44 -21.11 -2.90 -14.09
N PHE A 45 -20.52 -3.63 -13.13
CA PHE A 45 -20.13 -5.02 -13.26
C PHE A 45 -21.29 -5.94 -12.82
N GLN A 46 -22.51 -5.69 -13.33
CA GLN A 46 -23.58 -6.69 -13.31
C GLN A 46 -23.02 -7.94 -13.97
N ARG A 47 -22.55 -8.91 -13.18
CA ARG A 47 -21.77 -10.06 -13.65
C ARG A 47 -22.49 -10.76 -14.81
N PRO A 48 -22.02 -10.65 -16.08
CA PRO A 48 -21.93 -11.88 -16.85
C PRO A 48 -20.89 -12.74 -16.11
N VAL A 49 -21.00 -14.06 -16.23
CA VAL A 49 -20.00 -15.09 -15.85
C VAL A 49 -18.63 -14.49 -15.50
N PRO A 50 -18.04 -14.76 -14.32
CA PRO A 50 -16.73 -14.22 -13.96
C PRO A 50 -15.77 -14.36 -15.16
N PRO A 51 -14.97 -13.32 -15.46
CA PRO A 51 -14.06 -13.36 -16.60
C PRO A 51 -13.33 -14.70 -16.60
N ARG A 52 -13.45 -15.46 -17.70
CA ARG A 52 -12.84 -16.80 -17.82
C ARG A 52 -11.32 -16.77 -17.62
N THR A 53 -10.71 -15.60 -17.74
CA THR A 53 -9.27 -15.38 -17.62
C THR A 53 -8.92 -14.81 -16.24
N PRO A 54 -7.98 -15.44 -15.52
CA PRO A 54 -7.41 -14.87 -14.30
C PRO A 54 -6.88 -13.46 -14.54
N ARG A 55 -7.12 -12.56 -13.57
CA ARG A 55 -6.56 -11.21 -13.59
C ARG A 55 -5.08 -11.23 -13.24
N THR A 56 -4.31 -10.32 -13.83
CA THR A 56 -2.91 -10.12 -13.46
C THR A 56 -2.81 -9.02 -12.41
N LEU A 57 -2.26 -9.37 -11.25
CA LEU A 57 -1.98 -8.46 -10.14
C LEU A 57 -0.49 -8.14 -10.11
N LEU A 58 -0.17 -6.85 -10.00
CA LEU A 58 1.16 -6.36 -9.70
C LEU A 58 1.12 -5.69 -8.32
N SER A 59 2.01 -6.09 -7.41
CA SER A 59 2.05 -5.58 -6.05
C SER A 59 3.40 -4.93 -5.77
N GLY A 60 3.41 -3.71 -5.23
CA GLY A 60 4.62 -3.01 -4.85
C GLY A 60 4.53 -2.45 -3.43
N CYS A 61 5.60 -2.58 -2.65
CA CYS A 61 5.53 -2.38 -1.19
C CYS A 61 4.43 -3.26 -0.57
N THR A 62 4.48 -4.57 -0.89
CA THR A 62 3.39 -5.53 -0.66
C THR A 62 3.08 -5.75 0.83
N GLY A 63 4.01 -5.51 1.73
CA GLY A 63 3.89 -5.79 3.15
C GLY A 63 3.57 -7.27 3.38
N THR A 64 2.47 -7.54 4.09
CA THR A 64 2.00 -8.91 4.33
C THR A 64 1.03 -9.44 3.26
N GLY A 65 0.85 -8.72 2.13
CA GLY A 65 -0.01 -9.17 1.03
C GLY A 65 -1.50 -8.95 1.23
N ALA A 66 -1.88 -7.80 1.78
CA ALA A 66 -3.29 -7.46 2.00
C ALA A 66 -4.10 -7.47 0.69
N ASP A 67 -3.51 -6.98 -0.39
CA ASP A 67 -4.08 -7.04 -1.74
C ASP A 67 -4.31 -8.49 -2.21
N ILE A 68 -3.32 -9.37 -2.08
CA ILE A 68 -3.44 -10.79 -2.41
C ILE A 68 -4.56 -11.45 -1.59
N MET A 69 -4.66 -11.12 -0.30
CA MET A 69 -5.71 -11.63 0.59
C MET A 69 -7.09 -11.15 0.18
N VAL A 70 -7.25 -9.89 -0.23
CA VAL A 70 -8.51 -9.36 -0.74
C VAL A 70 -8.96 -10.12 -1.99
N PHE A 71 -8.06 -10.37 -2.95
CA PHE A 71 -8.43 -11.14 -4.15
C PHE A 71 -8.86 -12.58 -3.82
N LYS A 72 -8.15 -13.25 -2.89
CA LYS A 72 -8.53 -14.58 -2.39
C LYS A 72 -9.91 -14.55 -1.72
N ALA A 73 -10.13 -13.61 -0.80
CA ALA A 73 -11.38 -13.50 -0.04
C ALA A 73 -12.60 -13.16 -0.92
N LEU A 74 -12.40 -12.38 -1.99
CA LEU A 74 -13.45 -12.04 -2.95
C LEU A 74 -13.64 -13.11 -4.05
N GLU A 75 -12.90 -14.22 -3.98
CA GLU A 75 -12.90 -15.30 -4.97
C GLU A 75 -12.67 -14.79 -6.40
N ILE A 76 -11.82 -13.76 -6.55
CA ILE A 76 -11.47 -13.23 -7.86
C ILE A 76 -10.31 -14.06 -8.40
N PRO A 77 -10.45 -14.80 -9.52
CA PRO A 77 -9.33 -15.56 -10.08
C PRO A 77 -8.22 -14.61 -10.51
N PHE A 78 -6.99 -14.87 -10.04
CA PHE A 78 -5.84 -14.01 -10.30
C PHE A 78 -4.52 -14.77 -10.30
N VAL A 79 -3.50 -14.10 -10.84
CA VAL A 79 -2.09 -14.44 -10.73
C VAL A 79 -1.35 -13.18 -10.31
N CYS A 80 -0.56 -13.25 -9.24
CA CYS A 80 0.33 -12.16 -8.86
C CYS A 80 1.61 -12.28 -9.69
N VAL A 81 1.70 -11.47 -10.75
CA VAL A 81 2.81 -11.51 -11.70
C VAL A 81 4.10 -11.03 -11.04
N GLY A 82 4.00 -10.08 -10.11
CA GLY A 82 5.15 -9.67 -9.31
C GLY A 82 4.72 -8.99 -8.03
N ALA A 83 5.47 -9.28 -6.97
CA ALA A 83 5.42 -8.62 -5.67
C ALA A 83 6.81 -8.04 -5.33
N SER A 84 6.85 -7.00 -4.51
CA SER A 84 8.09 -6.44 -3.99
C SER A 84 7.93 -5.84 -2.61
N ASP A 85 8.89 -6.11 -1.72
CA ASP A 85 8.93 -5.49 -0.39
C ASP A 85 10.37 -5.41 0.13
N THR A 86 10.76 -4.29 0.76
CA THR A 86 12.11 -4.09 1.31
C THR A 86 12.35 -4.87 2.60
N ASP A 87 11.30 -5.17 3.37
CA ASP A 87 11.38 -5.96 4.59
C ASP A 87 11.48 -7.46 4.29
N SER A 88 12.58 -8.09 4.75
CA SER A 88 12.82 -9.52 4.48
C SER A 88 11.83 -10.44 5.17
N GLY A 89 11.30 -10.05 6.35
CA GLY A 89 10.29 -10.82 7.06
C GLY A 89 8.96 -10.84 6.31
N CYS A 90 8.54 -9.70 5.75
CA CYS A 90 7.38 -9.59 4.88
C CYS A 90 7.53 -10.47 3.64
N ARG A 91 8.70 -10.44 2.98
CA ARG A 91 8.98 -11.31 1.83
C ARG A 91 8.91 -12.80 2.20
N GLU A 92 9.54 -13.20 3.29
CA GLU A 92 9.52 -14.59 3.77
C GLU A 92 8.09 -15.05 4.05
N PHE A 93 7.32 -14.23 4.79
CA PHE A 93 5.91 -14.49 5.07
C PHE A 93 5.10 -14.69 3.78
N LEU A 94 5.28 -13.82 2.79
CA LEU A 94 4.60 -13.89 1.51
C LEU A 94 4.98 -15.14 0.71
N MET A 95 6.26 -15.50 0.67
CA MET A 95 6.71 -16.71 -0.02
C MET A 95 6.13 -17.97 0.62
N LEU A 96 6.07 -18.05 1.95
CA LEU A 96 5.52 -19.19 2.68
C LEU A 96 3.99 -19.33 2.51
N ASN A 97 3.24 -18.22 2.56
CA ASN A 97 1.77 -18.25 2.58
C ASN A 97 1.12 -18.05 1.20
N HIS A 98 1.86 -17.43 0.26
CA HIS A 98 1.34 -17.01 -1.03
C HIS A 98 2.24 -17.40 -2.21
N GLY A 99 3.33 -18.13 -2.01
CA GLY A 99 4.26 -18.52 -3.07
C GLY A 99 3.62 -19.24 -4.25
N ALA A 100 2.52 -19.96 -4.03
CA ALA A 100 1.77 -20.64 -5.11
C ALA A 100 1.08 -19.69 -6.11
N VAL A 101 0.83 -18.43 -5.73
CA VAL A 101 0.15 -17.44 -6.59
C VAL A 101 1.06 -16.28 -7.02
N ILE A 102 2.26 -16.16 -6.43
CA ILE A 102 3.26 -15.15 -6.76
C ILE A 102 4.26 -15.75 -7.74
N GLN A 103 4.41 -15.14 -8.93
CA GLN A 103 5.37 -15.60 -9.93
C GLN A 103 6.77 -15.04 -9.70
N HIS A 104 6.86 -13.78 -9.23
CA HIS A 104 8.13 -13.11 -8.98
C HIS A 104 8.06 -12.32 -7.67
N MET A 105 9.04 -12.55 -6.78
CA MET A 105 9.18 -11.82 -5.51
C MET A 105 10.49 -11.04 -5.53
N HIS A 106 10.45 -9.72 -5.60
CA HIS A 106 11.64 -8.84 -5.65
C HIS A 106 11.93 -8.21 -4.28
N SER A 107 13.17 -7.80 -4.06
CA SER A 107 13.60 -7.16 -2.80
C SER A 107 13.14 -5.71 -2.68
N ALA A 108 12.80 -5.05 -3.78
CA ALA A 108 12.33 -3.67 -3.78
C ALA A 108 11.51 -3.38 -5.04
N MET A 109 10.74 -2.29 -5.00
CA MET A 109 9.95 -1.83 -6.14
C MET A 109 10.84 -1.47 -7.34
N HIS A 110 11.98 -0.81 -7.11
CA HIS A 110 12.93 -0.54 -8.19
C HIS A 110 13.52 -1.81 -8.83
N ASP A 111 13.79 -2.86 -8.04
CA ASP A 111 14.28 -4.15 -8.58
C ASP A 111 13.26 -4.79 -9.52
N GLN A 112 11.98 -4.68 -9.16
CA GLN A 112 10.85 -5.14 -9.98
C GLN A 112 10.76 -4.36 -11.30
N THR A 113 10.91 -3.04 -11.24
CA THR A 113 10.92 -2.14 -12.41
C THR A 113 12.11 -2.42 -13.34
N GLU A 114 13.30 -2.63 -12.79
CA GLU A 114 14.52 -2.91 -13.56
C GLU A 114 14.59 -4.36 -14.08
N GLY A 115 13.69 -5.23 -13.60
CA GLY A 115 13.70 -6.65 -13.92
C GLY A 115 14.92 -7.38 -13.38
N ARG A 116 15.39 -6.99 -12.18
CA ARG A 116 16.49 -7.69 -11.49
C ARG A 116 16.08 -9.10 -11.10
N PRO A 117 17.03 -10.03 -10.89
CA PRO A 117 16.71 -11.39 -10.47
C PRO A 117 15.86 -11.41 -9.20
N CYS A 118 14.78 -12.19 -9.20
CA CYS A 118 13.85 -12.27 -8.09
C CYS A 118 14.19 -13.45 -7.16
N HIS A 119 13.59 -13.49 -5.97
CA HIS A 119 13.85 -14.53 -4.96
C HIS A 119 13.53 -15.96 -5.42
N PHE A 120 12.61 -16.12 -6.39
CA PHE A 120 12.26 -17.41 -6.97
C PHE A 120 13.18 -17.84 -8.12
N HIS A 121 13.92 -16.90 -8.71
CA HIS A 121 14.76 -17.14 -9.90
C HIS A 121 16.14 -16.48 -9.71
N LYS A 122 16.86 -16.90 -8.65
CA LYS A 122 18.14 -16.28 -8.25
C LYS A 122 19.24 -16.39 -9.30
N ASP A 123 19.21 -17.44 -10.12
CA ASP A 123 20.20 -17.70 -11.16
C ASP A 123 19.82 -17.11 -12.53
N ALA A 124 18.66 -16.45 -12.64
CA ALA A 124 18.26 -15.80 -13.87
C ALA A 124 19.07 -14.52 -14.09
N GLU A 125 19.40 -14.20 -15.34
CA GLU A 125 20.04 -12.92 -15.68
C GLU A 125 19.08 -11.74 -15.49
N SER A 126 17.78 -11.97 -15.68
CA SER A 126 16.73 -10.96 -15.46
C SER A 126 15.39 -11.62 -15.16
N CYS A 127 14.54 -10.91 -14.41
CA CYS A 127 13.15 -11.25 -14.12
C CYS A 127 12.22 -10.12 -14.59
N LYS A 128 12.39 -9.67 -15.84
CA LYS A 128 11.57 -8.61 -16.41
C LYS A 128 10.11 -9.02 -16.43
N LEU A 129 9.26 -8.18 -15.84
CA LEU A 129 7.81 -8.33 -15.93
C LEU A 129 7.32 -7.68 -17.22
N GLY A 130 6.20 -8.18 -17.74
CA GLY A 130 5.54 -7.57 -18.90
C GLY A 130 4.94 -6.19 -18.59
N LYS A 131 4.15 -5.68 -19.54
CA LYS A 131 3.33 -4.47 -19.38
C LYS A 131 1.85 -4.82 -19.51
N GLY A 132 0.98 -3.88 -19.14
CA GLY A 132 -0.47 -4.02 -19.35
C GLY A 132 -1.12 -4.99 -18.37
N HIS A 133 -0.64 -5.02 -17.13
CA HIS A 133 -1.26 -5.83 -16.07
C HIS A 133 -2.66 -5.30 -15.75
N SER A 134 -3.56 -6.18 -15.31
CA SER A 134 -4.94 -5.78 -15.04
C SER A 134 -5.01 -4.75 -13.91
N ILE A 135 -4.32 -5.03 -12.80
CA ILE A 135 -4.38 -4.22 -11.58
C ILE A 135 -2.97 -4.10 -10.99
N GLY A 136 -2.54 -2.88 -10.68
CA GLY A 136 -1.37 -2.58 -9.87
C GLY A 136 -1.79 -2.04 -8.50
N VAL A 137 -1.31 -2.63 -7.41
CA VAL A 137 -1.59 -2.18 -6.04
C VAL A 137 -0.29 -1.84 -5.34
N PHE A 138 -0.22 -0.70 -4.67
CA PHE A 138 0.97 -0.31 -3.92
C PHE A 138 0.65 0.62 -2.76
N GLY A 139 1.41 0.47 -1.66
CA GLY A 139 1.35 1.33 -0.48
C GLY A 139 2.75 1.77 -0.11
N THR A 140 3.14 3.00 -0.48
CA THR A 140 4.51 3.47 -0.22
C THR A 140 4.68 3.90 1.25
N PRO A 141 5.93 3.92 1.78
CA PRO A 141 6.17 4.28 3.18
C PRO A 141 5.48 5.59 3.59
N CYS A 142 4.65 5.51 4.62
CA CYS A 142 3.82 6.61 5.10
C CYS A 142 4.47 7.66 6.03
N PRO A 143 5.61 7.40 6.75
CA PRO A 143 6.20 8.39 7.66
C PRO A 143 6.49 9.78 7.07
N PRO A 144 6.89 9.93 5.78
CA PRO A 144 7.03 11.25 5.15
C PRO A 144 5.74 12.09 5.17
N TYR A 145 4.57 11.47 5.26
CA TYR A 145 3.28 12.12 4.99
C TYR A 145 2.32 12.11 6.18
N SER A 146 2.55 11.21 7.16
CA SER A 146 1.72 11.08 8.36
C SER A 146 1.65 12.36 9.17
N GLN A 147 0.43 12.74 9.58
CA GLN A 147 0.17 13.84 10.51
C GLN A 147 0.77 13.59 11.91
N MET A 148 1.03 12.32 12.26
CA MET A 148 1.61 11.94 13.55
C MET A 148 3.12 12.21 13.63
N ARG A 149 3.80 12.53 12.50
CA ARG A 149 5.23 12.87 12.54
C ARG A 149 5.41 14.30 13.05
N SER A 150 6.14 14.48 14.14
CA SER A 150 6.42 15.80 14.76
C SER A 150 6.97 16.85 13.80
N LYS A 151 7.79 16.44 12.83
CA LYS A 151 8.36 17.33 11.79
C LYS A 151 7.57 17.29 10.49
N ARG A 152 6.29 16.91 10.47
CA ARG A 152 5.51 16.77 9.22
C ARG A 152 5.35 18.09 8.46
N TYR A 153 5.20 19.20 9.16
CA TYR A 153 4.88 20.52 8.57
C TYR A 153 6.07 21.49 8.51
N VAL A 154 7.26 21.05 8.93
CA VAL A 154 8.48 21.86 8.80
C VAL A 154 8.85 21.92 7.30
N THR A 155 9.05 23.12 6.77
CA THR A 155 9.42 23.33 5.36
C THR A 155 10.59 22.44 4.95
N GLY A 156 10.43 21.73 3.82
CA GLY A 156 11.43 20.81 3.27
C GLY A 156 11.55 19.44 3.97
N SER A 157 10.93 19.25 5.13
CA SER A 157 11.06 18.00 5.91
C SER A 157 10.51 16.76 5.20
N VAL A 158 9.41 16.90 4.46
CA VAL A 158 8.80 15.81 3.68
C VAL A 158 9.78 15.32 2.62
N LYS A 159 10.34 16.24 1.84
CA LYS A 159 11.32 15.94 0.78
C LYS A 159 12.66 15.42 1.33
N ALA A 160 13.08 15.89 2.51
CA ALA A 160 14.30 15.44 3.16
C ALA A 160 14.19 14.06 3.81
N HIS A 161 12.98 13.48 3.92
CA HIS A 161 12.81 12.15 4.48
C HIS A 161 13.39 11.08 3.55
N SER A 162 14.10 10.09 4.08
CA SER A 162 14.79 9.04 3.30
C SER A 162 13.85 8.28 2.35
N SER A 163 12.63 7.98 2.81
CA SER A 163 11.62 7.28 2.01
C SER A 163 10.85 8.14 0.99
N TYR A 164 11.13 9.44 0.87
CA TYR A 164 10.40 10.32 -0.06
C TYR A 164 10.53 9.88 -1.53
N SER A 165 11.71 9.38 -1.92
CA SER A 165 11.97 8.91 -3.29
C SER A 165 11.15 7.69 -3.67
N VAL A 166 10.74 6.86 -2.71
CA VAL A 166 9.92 5.66 -3.01
C VAL A 166 8.60 6.07 -3.65
N MET A 167 7.92 7.09 -3.11
CA MET A 167 6.65 7.58 -3.65
C MET A 167 6.80 8.40 -4.93
N PHE A 168 7.76 9.34 -4.97
CA PHE A 168 7.86 10.31 -6.06
C PHE A 168 8.90 9.98 -7.13
N THR A 169 9.54 8.83 -7.03
CA THR A 169 10.48 8.33 -8.05
C THR A 169 10.16 6.88 -8.36
N GLU A 170 10.30 5.98 -7.39
CA GLU A 170 10.16 4.54 -7.66
C GLU A 170 8.73 4.17 -8.08
N ALA A 171 7.70 4.62 -7.37
CA ALA A 171 6.31 4.31 -7.71
C ALA A 171 5.88 4.89 -9.05
N ILE A 172 6.36 6.10 -9.40
CA ILE A 172 6.06 6.71 -10.70
C ILE A 172 6.72 5.88 -11.82
N LEU A 173 7.99 5.52 -11.67
CA LEU A 173 8.70 4.68 -12.64
C LEU A 173 8.06 3.30 -12.77
N TRP A 174 7.64 2.70 -11.65
CA TRP A 174 6.94 1.41 -11.64
C TRP A 174 5.61 1.47 -12.41
N LEU A 175 4.83 2.53 -12.21
CA LEU A 175 3.56 2.73 -12.93
C LEU A 175 3.78 2.97 -14.42
N GLN A 176 4.80 3.76 -14.78
CA GLN A 176 5.17 4.01 -16.17
C GLN A 176 5.70 2.75 -16.87
N GLU A 177 6.53 1.97 -16.18
CA GLU A 177 7.12 0.78 -16.77
C GLU A 177 6.07 -0.30 -17.00
N HIS A 178 5.28 -0.61 -15.98
CA HIS A 178 4.34 -1.72 -16.04
C HIS A 178 2.98 -1.36 -16.63
N CYS A 179 2.61 -0.08 -16.63
CA CYS A 179 1.37 0.45 -17.21
C CYS A 179 0.14 -0.41 -16.88
N PRO A 180 -0.21 -0.60 -15.58
CA PRO A 180 -1.39 -1.36 -15.23
C PRO A 180 -2.66 -0.65 -15.71
N CYS A 181 -3.70 -1.40 -16.09
CA CYS A 181 -4.96 -0.83 -16.54
C CYS A 181 -5.64 0.00 -15.43
N VAL A 182 -5.58 -0.51 -14.20
CA VAL A 182 -6.04 0.17 -12.98
C VAL A 182 -4.91 0.15 -11.97
N ALA A 183 -4.64 1.29 -11.35
CA ALA A 183 -3.72 1.39 -10.24
C ALA A 183 -4.48 1.73 -8.96
N VAL A 184 -4.12 1.09 -7.85
CA VAL A 184 -4.63 1.37 -6.50
C VAL A 184 -3.46 1.79 -5.63
N LEU A 185 -3.50 3.03 -5.16
CA LEU A 185 -2.53 3.57 -4.20
C LEU A 185 -3.17 3.66 -2.81
N GLU A 186 -2.50 3.08 -1.82
CA GLU A 186 -2.78 3.31 -0.39
C GLU A 186 -1.84 4.40 0.15
N GLN A 187 -2.40 5.35 0.91
CA GLN A 187 -1.67 6.36 1.69
C GLN A 187 -2.43 6.77 2.96
N VAL A 188 -1.68 7.36 3.89
CA VAL A 188 -2.16 7.82 5.20
C VAL A 188 -2.83 9.21 5.18
N PRO A 189 -3.64 9.52 6.21
CA PRO A 189 -4.08 10.89 6.48
C PRO A 189 -2.90 11.86 6.53
N GLY A 190 -3.01 12.98 5.81
CA GLY A 190 -1.94 13.96 5.64
C GLY A 190 -1.24 13.89 4.28
N PHE A 191 -1.45 12.84 3.47
CA PHE A 191 -0.95 12.81 2.08
C PHE A 191 -1.67 13.83 1.18
N ASP A 192 -2.90 14.18 1.53
CA ASP A 192 -3.73 15.20 0.91
C ASP A 192 -3.56 16.59 1.57
N HIS A 193 -2.68 16.71 2.57
CA HIS A 193 -2.35 18.00 3.20
C HIS A 193 -1.11 18.63 2.55
N ARG A 194 -0.97 19.95 2.67
CA ARG A 194 0.24 20.67 2.24
C ARG A 194 1.48 20.13 2.96
N GLU A 195 2.63 20.20 2.29
CA GLU A 195 3.91 19.78 2.88
C GLU A 195 4.35 20.73 4.00
N SER A 196 4.06 22.01 3.83
CA SER A 196 4.32 23.12 4.76
C SER A 196 3.48 24.34 4.35
N ASP A 197 3.48 25.39 5.17
CA ASP A 197 2.68 26.60 4.90
C ASP A 197 3.08 27.33 3.60
N ASP A 198 4.34 27.22 3.20
CA ASP A 198 4.91 27.81 1.98
C ASP A 198 4.71 26.95 0.72
N VAL A 199 4.23 25.70 0.87
CA VAL A 199 4.02 24.79 -0.26
C VAL A 199 2.53 24.61 -0.50
N ALA A 200 1.99 25.32 -1.49
CA ALA A 200 0.56 25.29 -1.81
C ALA A 200 0.05 23.90 -2.27
N ARG A 201 0.93 23.08 -2.87
CA ARG A 201 0.59 21.76 -3.43
C ARG A 201 0.70 20.67 -2.37
N THR A 202 -0.21 19.71 -2.44
CA THR A 202 -0.20 18.50 -1.60
C THR A 202 0.56 17.38 -2.32
N PRO A 203 1.14 16.40 -1.60
CA PRO A 203 1.69 15.19 -2.20
C PRO A 203 0.74 14.54 -3.20
N LEU A 204 -0.55 14.42 -2.84
CA LEU A 204 -1.62 13.94 -3.70
C LEU A 204 -1.75 14.74 -5.02
N SER A 205 -1.77 16.08 -4.93
CA SER A 205 -1.91 16.94 -6.12
C SER A 205 -0.69 16.89 -7.04
N ARG A 206 0.50 16.59 -6.51
CA ARG A 206 1.72 16.36 -7.31
C ARG A 206 1.59 15.05 -8.07
N LEU A 207 1.07 14.02 -7.41
CA LEU A 207 0.83 12.72 -8.01
C LEU A 207 -0.11 12.83 -9.20
N ALA A 208 -1.26 13.51 -9.04
CA ALA A 208 -2.29 13.65 -10.08
C ALA A 208 -1.77 14.17 -11.44
N VAL A 209 -0.67 14.93 -11.49
CA VAL A 209 -0.04 15.39 -12.74
C VAL A 209 0.48 14.23 -13.58
N TYR A 210 0.97 13.17 -12.94
CA TYR A 210 1.57 12.02 -13.61
C TYR A 210 0.52 11.01 -14.11
N PHE A 211 -0.71 11.07 -13.60
CA PHE A 211 -1.75 10.05 -13.85
C PHE A 211 -2.85 10.46 -14.80
N SER A 212 -2.68 11.54 -15.57
CA SER A 212 -3.61 11.85 -16.66
C SER A 212 -3.68 10.75 -17.75
N LEU A 213 -2.79 9.75 -17.71
CA LEU A 213 -2.68 8.66 -18.68
C LEU A 213 -3.12 7.27 -18.16
N VAL A 214 -3.39 7.11 -16.85
CA VAL A 214 -3.77 5.82 -16.24
C VAL A 214 -5.02 6.03 -15.40
N SER A 215 -5.96 5.07 -15.41
CA SER A 215 -7.10 5.09 -14.49
C SER A 215 -6.61 4.79 -13.07
N LEU A 216 -6.11 5.81 -12.37
CA LEU A 216 -5.63 5.71 -11.01
C LEU A 216 -6.80 5.89 -10.04
N VAL A 217 -7.00 4.90 -9.17
CA VAL A 217 -7.89 4.96 -8.02
C VAL A 217 -7.01 5.17 -6.79
N ILE A 218 -7.20 6.29 -6.09
CA ILE A 218 -6.47 6.58 -4.86
C ILE A 218 -7.40 6.26 -3.70
N ILE A 219 -6.98 5.35 -2.83
CA ILE A 219 -7.70 5.00 -1.62
C ILE A 219 -6.90 5.54 -0.44
N THR A 220 -7.34 6.67 0.11
CA THR A 220 -6.81 7.14 1.40
C THR A 220 -7.53 6.37 2.50
N LEU A 221 -6.82 5.50 3.20
CA LEU A 221 -7.37 4.82 4.36
C LEU A 221 -7.29 5.78 5.55
N THR A 222 -8.36 6.51 5.81
CA THR A 222 -8.53 7.18 7.09
C THR A 222 -8.85 6.09 8.11
N LEU A 223 -7.82 5.58 8.79
CA LEU A 223 -8.02 4.94 10.09
C LEU A 223 -8.59 6.03 11.00
N ALA A 224 -9.92 6.09 11.07
CA ALA A 224 -10.58 6.83 12.12
C ALA A 224 -10.08 6.21 13.41
N THR A 225 -9.17 6.90 14.10
CA THR A 225 -8.85 6.58 15.48
C THR A 225 -10.19 6.59 16.21
N LEU A 226 -10.63 5.40 16.64
CA LEU A 226 -11.67 5.27 17.65
C LEU A 226 -11.11 5.97 18.89
N GLY A 227 -11.44 7.25 19.01
CA GLY A 227 -11.16 8.08 20.17
C GLY A 227 -12.30 8.01 21.17
#